data_AF-A0A3D3YRH2-F1
#
_entry.id   AF-A0A3D3YRH2-F1
#
_cell.length_a   1.000
_cell.length_b   1.000
_cell.length_c   1.000
_cell.angle_alpha   90.00
_cell.angle_beta   90.00
_cell.angle_gamma   90.00
#
_symmetry.space_group_name_H-M   'P 1'
#
loop_
_entity.id
_entity.type
_entity.pdbx_description
1 polymer ?
#
loop_
_entity_poly.entity_id
_entity_poly.type
_entity_poly.pdbx_seq_one_letter_code
_entity_poly.pdbx_strand_id
1 'polypeptide(L)'
;MQSSLIGKIEKAKRYAEETERIAFTEFSVKFQGNHDSYTTGYKDGQWYCSCDFFSSWGICSHTMAIEKILGKMLPEETSSALHTTIPSHG
;
A
#
# COMPACT_ATOMS: atom_id res chain seq x y z
N MET A 1 -5.05 -15.93 35.26
CA MET A 1 -3.95 -15.15 34.63
C MET A 1 -3.87 -15.28 33.10
N GLN A 2 -4.48 -16.30 32.45
CA GLN A 2 -4.55 -16.41 30.98
C GLN A 2 -5.61 -15.50 30.31
N SER A 3 -6.51 -14.90 31.09
CA SER A 3 -7.59 -14.03 30.61
C SER A 3 -7.10 -12.75 29.92
N SER A 4 -5.94 -12.21 30.32
CA SER A 4 -5.39 -10.99 29.72
C SER A 4 -4.83 -11.20 28.30
N LEU A 5 -4.44 -12.43 27.96
CA LEU A 5 -3.97 -12.79 26.61
C LEU A 5 -5.15 -13.03 25.67
N ILE A 6 -6.17 -13.76 26.15
CA ILE A 6 -7.41 -14.02 25.41
C ILE A 6 -8.06 -12.69 25.00
N GLY A 7 -8.22 -11.75 25.95
CA GLY A 7 -8.78 -10.43 25.64
C GLY A 7 -7.93 -9.60 24.66
N LYS A 8 -6.60 -9.81 24.60
CA LYS A 8 -5.75 -9.17 23.59
C LYS A 8 -5.94 -9.79 22.21
N ILE A 9 -6.09 -11.11 22.12
CA ILE A 9 -6.36 -11.82 20.87
C ILE A 9 -7.71 -11.39 20.28
N GLU A 10 -8.74 -11.28 21.10
CA GLU A 10 -10.06 -10.80 20.66
C GLU A 10 -10.02 -9.36 20.16
N LYS A 11 -9.31 -8.47 20.88
CA LYS A 11 -9.09 -7.09 20.43
C LYS A 11 -8.32 -7.03 19.11
N ALA A 12 -7.27 -7.84 18.95
CA ALA A 12 -6.49 -7.88 17.72
C ALA A 12 -7.35 -8.30 16.51
N LYS A 13 -8.22 -9.30 16.67
CA LYS A 13 -9.17 -9.71 15.63
C LYS A 13 -10.11 -8.56 15.26
N ARG A 14 -10.70 -7.89 16.26
CA ARG A 14 -11.57 -6.73 16.02
C ARG A 14 -10.84 -5.60 15.29
N TYR A 15 -9.63 -5.26 15.71
CA TYR A 15 -8.86 -4.15 15.10
C TYR A 15 -8.41 -4.47 13.67
N ALA A 16 -8.28 -5.75 13.31
CA ALA A 16 -8.01 -6.14 11.92
C ALA A 16 -9.21 -5.90 10.99
N GLU A 17 -10.44 -5.84 11.52
CA GLU A 17 -11.65 -5.54 10.76
C GLU A 17 -11.95 -4.03 10.71
N GLU A 18 -11.51 -3.26 11.72
CA GLU A 18 -11.66 -1.81 11.85
C GLU A 18 -10.55 -1.03 11.11
N THR A 19 -10.42 -1.25 9.79
CA THR A 19 -9.34 -0.68 8.95
C THR A 19 -9.25 0.85 8.97
N GLU A 20 -10.34 1.55 9.24
CA GLU A 20 -10.38 3.01 9.41
C GLU A 20 -9.54 3.53 10.58
N ARG A 21 -9.13 2.65 11.47
CA ARG A 21 -8.26 2.96 12.61
C ARG A 21 -6.77 2.80 12.28
N ILE A 22 -6.45 2.33 11.07
CA ILE A 22 -5.11 1.99 10.64
C ILE A 22 -4.68 2.96 9.52
N ALA A 23 -3.52 3.57 9.70
CA ALA A 23 -2.89 4.40 8.68
C ALA A 23 -1.46 3.89 8.42
N PHE A 24 -1.15 3.62 7.15
CA PHE A 24 0.20 3.30 6.70
C PHE A 24 0.95 4.59 6.42
N THR A 25 2.00 4.87 7.20
CA THR A 25 2.84 6.06 7.02
C THR A 25 4.05 5.80 6.12
N GLU A 26 4.67 4.63 6.26
CA GLU A 26 5.79 4.16 5.44
C GLU A 26 5.75 2.63 5.39
N PHE A 27 6.06 2.04 4.23
CA PHE A 27 6.19 0.59 4.08
C PHE A 27 7.05 0.20 2.88
N SER A 28 7.58 -1.02 2.92
CA SER A 28 8.31 -1.67 1.84
C SER A 28 7.86 -3.11 1.71
N VAL A 29 7.51 -3.54 0.50
CA VAL A 29 7.07 -4.90 0.22
C VAL A 29 7.83 -5.49 -0.97
N LYS A 30 8.03 -6.80 -0.93
CA LYS A 30 8.48 -7.59 -2.09
C LYS A 30 7.25 -8.03 -2.87
N PHE A 31 7.19 -7.63 -4.13
CA PHE A 31 6.10 -7.93 -5.04
C PHE A 31 6.58 -8.96 -6.08
N GLN A 32 6.01 -10.16 -6.04
CA GLN A 32 6.28 -11.17 -7.07
C GLN A 32 5.40 -10.89 -8.29
N GLY A 33 6.02 -10.39 -9.35
CA GLY A 33 5.39 -10.29 -10.67
C GLY A 33 5.54 -11.59 -11.46
N ASN A 34 5.01 -11.58 -12.69
CA ASN A 34 5.11 -12.73 -13.59
C ASN A 34 6.54 -13.02 -14.05
N HIS A 35 7.39 -11.99 -14.11
CA HIS A 35 8.74 -12.08 -14.69
C HIS A 35 9.85 -11.92 -13.65
N ASP A 36 9.61 -11.18 -12.56
CA ASP A 36 10.62 -10.88 -11.55
C ASP A 36 9.97 -10.48 -10.21
N SER A 37 10.80 -10.35 -9.17
CA SER A 37 10.49 -9.82 -7.87
C SER A 37 10.90 -8.35 -7.76
N TYR A 38 9.92 -7.49 -7.49
CA TYR A 38 10.12 -6.05 -7.35
C TYR A 38 10.06 -5.63 -5.89
N THR A 39 10.73 -4.52 -5.55
CA THR A 39 10.53 -3.86 -4.26
C THR A 39 9.65 -2.64 -4.51
N THR A 40 8.50 -2.57 -3.86
CA THR A 40 7.54 -1.47 -3.99
C THR A 40 7.13 -0.99 -2.61
N GLY A 41 6.81 0.29 -2.47
CA GLY A 41 6.53 0.85 -1.17
C GLY A 41 6.18 2.33 -1.22
N TYR A 42 6.02 2.88 -0.02
CA TYR A 42 5.75 4.28 0.20
C TYR A 42 6.67 4.79 1.29
N LYS A 43 7.38 5.89 1.04
CA LYS A 43 8.34 6.50 1.96
C LYS A 43 8.44 8.00 1.72
N ASP A 44 8.57 8.79 2.79
CA ASP A 44 8.75 10.25 2.73
C ASP A 44 7.69 10.95 1.86
N GLY A 45 6.44 10.47 1.92
CA GLY A 45 5.34 11.03 1.14
C GLY A 45 5.25 10.51 -0.31
N GLN A 46 6.14 9.62 -0.73
CA GLN A 46 6.31 9.23 -2.13
C GLN A 46 6.23 7.72 -2.35
N TRP A 47 5.58 7.33 -3.44
CA TRP A 47 5.66 5.95 -3.93
C TRP A 47 7.03 5.67 -4.51
N TYR A 48 7.46 4.42 -4.39
CA TYR A 48 8.59 3.90 -5.15
C TYR A 48 8.31 2.47 -5.61
N CYS A 49 8.86 2.12 -6.76
CA CYS A 49 8.92 0.74 -7.22
C CYS A 49 10.20 0.51 -8.00
N SER A 50 10.82 -0.65 -7.82
CA SER A 50 12.06 -1.03 -8.50
C SER A 50 11.86 -1.54 -9.93
N CYS A 51 10.67 -1.40 -10.53
CA CYS A 51 10.44 -1.79 -11.92
C CYS A 51 10.74 -0.64 -12.88
N ASP A 52 11.23 -0.97 -14.07
CA ASP A 52 11.64 0.02 -15.07
C ASP A 52 10.50 0.96 -15.51
N PHE A 53 9.27 0.44 -15.52
CA PHE A 53 8.09 1.22 -15.87
C PHE A 53 7.85 2.35 -14.86
N PHE A 54 8.05 2.09 -13.57
CA PHE A 54 7.87 3.11 -12.54
C PHE A 54 8.88 4.24 -12.68
N SER A 55 10.15 3.92 -12.97
CA SER A 55 11.20 4.92 -13.18
C SER A 55 10.87 5.91 -14.30
N SER A 56 10.08 5.48 -15.30
CA SER A 56 9.68 6.31 -16.43
C SER A 56 8.41 7.13 -16.17
N TRP A 57 7.45 6.58 -15.42
CA TRP A 57 6.09 7.14 -15.32
C TRP A 57 5.69 7.61 -13.92
N GLY A 58 6.46 7.27 -12.89
CA GLY A 58 6.12 7.51 -11.49
C GLY A 58 4.95 6.66 -10.98
N ILE A 59 4.44 5.72 -11.79
CA ILE A 59 3.33 4.80 -11.50
C ILE A 59 3.59 3.45 -12.17
N CYS A 60 3.07 2.35 -11.62
CA CYS A 60 3.13 1.03 -12.25
C CYS A 60 2.03 0.10 -11.72
N SER A 61 1.85 -1.07 -12.33
CA SER A 61 0.89 -2.08 -11.85
C SER A 61 1.12 -2.49 -10.40
N HIS A 62 2.36 -2.48 -9.92
CA HIS A 62 2.68 -2.83 -8.54
C HIS A 62 2.18 -1.76 -7.55
N THR A 63 2.47 -0.48 -7.78
CA THR A 63 1.98 0.60 -6.91
C THR A 63 0.46 0.71 -6.97
N MET A 64 -0.13 0.58 -8.17
CA MET A 64 -1.59 0.51 -8.35
C MET A 64 -2.23 -0.66 -7.59
N ALA A 65 -1.58 -1.83 -7.57
CA ALA A 65 -2.08 -2.98 -6.83
C ALA A 65 -2.04 -2.74 -5.32
N ILE A 66 -0.94 -2.19 -4.80
CA ILE A 66 -0.82 -1.91 -3.37
C ILE A 66 -1.79 -0.81 -2.93
N GLU A 67 -1.97 0.23 -3.75
CA GLU A 67 -2.98 1.26 -3.50
C GLU A 67 -4.38 0.65 -3.38
N LYS A 68 -4.76 -0.25 -4.30
CA LYS A 68 -6.05 -0.95 -4.24
C LYS A 68 -6.20 -1.83 -3.00
N ILE A 69 -5.12 -2.48 -2.55
CA ILE A 69 -5.14 -3.34 -1.35
C ILE A 69 -5.30 -2.50 -0.08
N LEU A 70 -4.56 -1.39 0.03
CA LEU A 70 -4.55 -0.57 1.24
C LEU A 70 -5.74 0.39 1.30
N GLY A 71 -6.21 0.87 0.15
CA GLY A 71 -7.37 1.73 0.02
C GLY A 71 -7.34 2.91 1.00
N LYS A 72 -8.33 2.96 1.89
CA LYS A 72 -8.49 4.03 2.90
C LYS A 72 -7.41 4.04 3.99
N MET A 73 -6.58 3.01 4.08
CA MET A 73 -5.49 2.96 5.05
C MET A 73 -4.25 3.74 4.58
N LEU A 74 -4.26 4.26 3.34
CA LEU A 74 -3.23 5.20 2.87
C LEU A 74 -3.52 6.64 3.32
N PRO A 75 -2.49 7.49 3.43
CA PRO A 75 -2.69 8.92 3.64
C PRO A 75 -3.56 9.53 2.53
N GLU A 76 -4.43 10.48 2.89
CA GLU A 76 -5.38 11.11 1.96
C GLU A 76 -4.69 11.74 0.75
N GLU A 77 -3.47 12.26 0.94
CA GLU A 77 -2.66 12.88 -0.12
C GLU A 77 -2.19 11.89 -1.20
N THR A 78 -2.14 10.60 -0.86
CA THR A 78 -1.63 9.53 -1.75
C THR A 78 -2.70 9.02 -2.72
N SER A 79 -3.97 9.03 -2.31
CA SER A 79 -5.11 8.54 -3.11
C SER A 79 -5.43 9.43 -4.32
N SER A 80 -4.99 10.69 -4.30
CA SER A 80 -5.21 11.65 -5.39
C SER A 80 -4.09 11.61 -6.45
N ALA A 81 -2.85 11.29 -6.05
CA ALA A 81 -1.67 11.45 -6.90
C ALA A 81 -1.62 10.47 -8.09
N LEU A 82 -2.20 9.26 -7.97
CA LEU A 82 -2.15 8.23 -9.01
C LEU A 82 -3.21 8.42 -10.12
N HIS A 83 -4.16 9.35 -9.95
CA HIS A 83 -5.24 9.59 -10.92
C HIS A 83 -4.90 10.65 -11.99
N THR A 84 -3.88 11.48 -11.77
CA THR A 84 -3.68 12.70 -12.58
C THR A 84 -2.70 12.53 -13.75
N THR A 85 -2.02 11.38 -13.90
CA THR A 85 -0.89 11.23 -14.84
C THR A 85 -1.12 10.22 -15.96
N ILE A 86 -2.36 9.81 -16.28
CA ILE A 86 -2.62 9.03 -17.50
C ILE A 86 -2.84 10.00 -18.67
N PRO A 87 -1.86 10.27 -19.55
CA PRO A 87 -2.16 10.92 -20.81
C PRO A 87 -2.99 9.96 -21.66
N SER A 88 -4.23 10.35 -21.95
CA SER A 88 -5.07 9.72 -22.96
C SER A 88 -4.39 9.85 -24.33
N HIS A 89 -3.57 8.88 -24.72
CA HIS A 89 -3.18 8.71 -26.13
C HIS A 89 -4.16 7.73 -26.76
N GLY A 90 -4.97 8.27 -27.67
CA GLY A 90 -5.72 7.50 -28.67
C GLY A 90 -4.85 7.02 -29.81
#